data_AF-A0AA39KF08-F1
#
_entry.id   AF-A0AA39KF08-F1
#
_cell.length_a   1.000
_cell.length_b   1.000
_cell.length_c   1.000
_cell.angle_alpha   90.00
_cell.angle_beta   90.00
_cell.angle_gamma   90.00
#
_symmetry.space_group_name_H-M   'P 1'
#
loop_
_entity.id
_entity.type
_entity.pdbx_description
1 polymer ?
#
loop_
_entity_poly.entity_id
_entity_poly.type
_entity_poly.pdbx_seq_one_letter_code
_entity_poly.pdbx_strand_id
1 'polypeptide(L)'
;MVDEYEMQDLAAPKHQQSAKDDDSTVLTWSFACSALLTIASGTLVLSPRLLLFFASEHRELTSLESFLMVHFGICLFAVALALVLNHSLLLPLTLCSFISSFLSYNTTDVGSLATLASVAAGVIAIWGLWILVFGNSSSISKTTGADKHTSSFIFGNTSSASAQKKRWKSNHS
;
A
#
# COMPACT_ATOMS: atom_id res chain seq x y z
N MET A 1 7.82 38.08 27.97
CA MET A 1 7.59 37.56 26.60
C MET A 1 8.34 36.25 26.35
N VAL A 2 9.41 35.94 27.10
CA VAL A 2 10.10 34.63 27.03
C VAL A 2 9.39 33.54 27.84
N ASP A 3 8.71 33.90 28.95
CA ASP A 3 8.06 32.91 29.84
C ASP A 3 6.82 32.22 29.25
N GLU A 4 6.11 32.87 28.33
CA GLU A 4 4.87 32.33 27.76
C GLU A 4 5.13 31.29 26.67
N TYR A 5 6.29 31.37 26.01
CA TYR A 5 6.75 30.38 25.02
C TYR A 5 7.25 29.09 25.69
N GLU A 6 8.05 29.22 26.75
CA GLU A 6 8.57 28.08 27.53
C GLU A 6 7.45 27.27 28.23
N MET A 7 6.41 27.95 28.72
CA MET A 7 5.24 27.29 29.33
C MET A 7 4.40 26.51 28.30
N GLN A 8 4.44 26.93 27.02
CA GLN A 8 3.72 26.27 25.93
C GLN A 8 4.44 24.99 25.45
N ASP A 9 5.77 24.98 25.48
CA ASP A 9 6.61 23.80 25.24
C ASP A 9 6.52 22.77 26.38
N LEU A 10 6.30 23.22 27.63
CA LEU A 10 6.07 22.33 28.77
C LEU A 10 4.65 21.73 28.80
N ALA A 11 3.68 22.39 28.17
CA ALA A 11 2.29 21.93 28.10
C ALA A 11 2.05 20.88 27.00
N ALA A 12 2.92 20.82 25.97
CA ALA A 12 2.91 19.75 24.99
C ALA A 12 3.45 18.46 25.65
N PRO A 13 2.65 17.39 25.77
CA PRO A 13 3.14 16.16 26.39
C PRO A 13 4.33 15.63 25.58
N LYS A 14 5.46 15.36 26.25
CA LYS A 14 6.70 14.81 25.64
C LYS A 14 6.46 13.64 24.68
N HIS A 15 5.37 12.90 24.87
CA HIS A 15 4.93 11.80 24.01
C HIS A 15 4.56 12.26 22.57
N GLN A 16 4.06 13.48 22.38
CA GLN A 16 3.77 14.04 21.05
C GLN A 16 5.03 14.49 20.30
N GLN A 17 6.07 14.94 21.04
CA GLN A 17 7.34 15.31 20.44
C GLN A 17 8.12 14.08 19.94
N SER A 18 8.19 13.02 20.76
CA SER A 18 8.89 11.76 20.40
C SER A 18 8.27 11.10 19.17
N ALA A 19 6.93 11.04 19.09
CA ALA A 19 6.25 10.43 17.94
C ALA A 19 6.54 11.19 16.62
N LYS A 20 6.66 12.52 16.68
CA LYS A 20 6.93 13.35 15.51
C LYS A 20 8.36 13.19 14.99
N ASP A 21 9.33 13.03 15.89
CA ASP A 21 10.74 12.80 15.53
C ASP A 21 10.95 11.39 14.96
N ASP A 22 10.27 10.38 15.52
CA ASP A 22 10.30 9.01 15.02
C ASP A 22 9.71 8.91 13.60
N ASP A 23 8.56 9.55 13.35
CA ASP A 23 7.92 9.60 12.02
C ASP A 23 8.83 10.25 10.97
N SER A 24 9.51 11.34 11.33
CA SER A 24 10.42 12.05 10.43
C SER A 24 11.64 11.20 10.04
N THR A 25 12.14 10.41 10.98
CA THR A 25 13.26 9.48 10.77
C THR A 25 12.83 8.35 9.84
N VAL A 26 11.68 7.74 10.09
CA VAL A 26 11.12 6.65 9.26
C VAL A 26 10.88 7.12 7.82
N LEU A 27 10.34 8.33 7.62
CA LEU A 27 10.15 8.91 6.29
C LEU A 27 11.48 9.10 5.57
N THR A 28 12.50 9.63 6.24
CA THR A 28 13.82 9.87 5.64
C THR A 28 14.49 8.57 5.18
N TRP A 29 14.45 7.52 6.01
CA TRP A 29 14.98 6.20 5.63
C TRP A 29 14.16 5.54 4.53
N SER A 30 12.83 5.69 4.55
CA SER A 30 11.95 5.15 3.50
C SER A 30 12.23 5.79 2.14
N PHE A 31 12.42 7.11 2.10
CA PHE A 31 12.83 7.82 0.89
C PHE A 31 14.20 7.37 0.41
N ALA A 32 15.20 7.22 1.30
CA ALA A 32 16.52 6.72 0.94
C ALA A 32 16.45 5.29 0.36
N CYS A 33 15.71 4.39 1.00
CA CYS A 33 15.49 3.03 0.49
C CYS A 33 14.78 3.03 -0.87
N SER A 34 13.77 3.87 -1.05
CA SER A 34 13.06 3.96 -2.33
C SER A 34 13.94 4.48 -3.47
N ALA A 35 14.82 5.45 -3.18
CA ALA A 35 15.77 5.98 -4.14
C ALA A 35 16.78 4.91 -4.57
N LEU A 36 17.33 4.16 -3.61
CA LEU A 36 18.25 3.05 -3.87
C LEU A 36 17.58 1.93 -4.68
N LEU A 37 16.36 1.55 -4.33
CA LEU A 37 15.59 0.53 -5.06
C LEU A 37 15.24 0.99 -6.49
N THR A 38 14.95 2.27 -6.67
CA THR A 38 14.69 2.85 -8.00
C THR A 38 15.93 2.82 -8.87
N ILE A 39 17.10 3.16 -8.30
CA ILE A 39 18.39 3.05 -8.98
C ILE A 39 18.65 1.60 -9.37
N ALA A 40 18.51 0.66 -8.43
CA ALA A 40 18.71 -0.76 -8.69
C ALA A 40 17.74 -1.30 -9.77
N SER A 41 16.46 -0.93 -9.71
CA SER A 41 15.47 -1.30 -10.71
C SER A 41 15.85 -0.77 -12.11
N GLY A 42 16.24 0.51 -12.20
CA GLY A 42 16.73 1.11 -13.44
C GLY A 42 17.97 0.40 -13.98
N THR A 43 18.92 0.05 -13.11
CA THR A 43 20.11 -0.71 -13.48
C THR A 43 19.76 -2.09 -14.03
N LEU A 44 18.80 -2.81 -13.44
CA LEU A 44 18.39 -4.14 -13.91
C LEU A 44 17.67 -4.10 -15.26
N VAL A 45 16.80 -3.11 -15.48
CA VAL A 45 16.12 -2.94 -16.77
C VAL A 45 17.11 -2.51 -17.87
N LEU A 46 18.13 -1.73 -17.51
CA LEU A 46 19.18 -1.31 -18.44
C LEU A 46 20.28 -2.38 -18.64
N SER A 47 20.46 -3.28 -17.67
CA SER A 47 21.47 -4.36 -17.66
C SER A 47 21.55 -5.17 -18.96
N PRO A 48 20.44 -5.67 -19.55
CA PRO A 48 20.53 -6.38 -20.83
C PRO A 48 21.15 -5.54 -21.95
N ARG A 49 20.99 -4.21 -21.91
CA ARG A 49 21.60 -3.27 -22.88
C ARG A 49 23.05 -2.90 -22.52
N LEU A 50 23.39 -2.80 -21.23
CA LEU A 50 24.77 -2.53 -20.78
C LEU A 50 25.69 -3.73 -21.00
N LEU A 51 25.17 -4.95 -20.81
CA LEU A 51 25.93 -6.18 -21.05
C LEU A 51 26.29 -6.33 -22.53
N LEU A 52 25.40 -5.96 -23.45
CA LEU A 52 25.72 -5.89 -24.88
C LEU A 52 26.80 -4.84 -25.20
N PHE A 53 26.85 -3.75 -24.44
CA PHE A 53 27.86 -2.70 -24.61
C PHE A 53 29.23 -3.11 -24.06
N PHE A 54 29.29 -3.85 -22.95
CA PHE A 54 30.54 -4.32 -22.33
C PHE A 54 31.03 -5.66 -22.88
N ALA A 55 30.21 -6.43 -23.57
CA ALA A 55 30.62 -7.65 -24.25
C ALA A 55 31.51 -7.30 -25.45
N SER A 56 32.80 -7.13 -25.20
CA SER A 56 33.84 -6.88 -26.21
C SER A 56 33.95 -7.98 -27.27
N GLU A 57 33.33 -9.14 -27.05
CA GLU A 57 33.48 -10.34 -27.87
C GLU A 57 32.15 -11.12 -27.88
N HIS A 58 31.38 -11.00 -28.98
CA HIS A 58 30.32 -11.89 -29.50
C HIS A 58 29.54 -12.78 -28.50
N ARG A 59 29.25 -12.32 -27.29
CA ARG A 59 28.34 -13.00 -26.36
C ARG A 59 26.95 -12.46 -26.60
N GLU A 60 26.21 -13.18 -27.43
CA GLU A 60 24.77 -13.07 -27.50
C GLU A 60 24.23 -13.44 -26.11
N LEU A 61 23.49 -12.52 -25.48
CA LEU A 61 22.86 -12.82 -24.19
C LEU A 61 21.91 -13.98 -24.36
N THR A 62 21.85 -14.84 -23.35
CA THR A 62 20.81 -15.86 -23.35
C THR A 62 19.47 -15.17 -23.17
N SER A 63 18.48 -15.52 -24.00
CA SER A 63 17.12 -14.95 -23.92
C SER A 63 16.53 -15.00 -22.51
N LEU A 64 16.97 -15.98 -21.72
CA LEU A 64 16.58 -16.19 -20.33
C LEU A 64 17.13 -15.12 -19.37
N GLU A 65 18.39 -14.70 -19.52
CA GLU A 65 18.99 -13.67 -18.64
C GLU A 65 18.28 -12.32 -18.82
N SER A 66 18.06 -11.93 -20.07
CA SER A 66 17.34 -10.69 -20.39
C SER A 66 15.91 -10.74 -19.86
N PHE A 67 15.23 -11.88 -20.04
CA PHE A 67 13.87 -12.08 -19.54
C PHE A 67 13.78 -11.95 -18.02
N LEU A 68 14.68 -12.60 -17.27
CA LEU A 68 14.69 -12.58 -15.81
C LEU A 68 14.96 -11.18 -15.26
N MET A 69 15.92 -10.46 -15.84
CA MET A 69 16.31 -9.11 -15.38
C MET A 69 15.19 -8.09 -15.55
N VAL A 70 14.45 -8.16 -16.67
CA VAL A 70 13.31 -7.28 -16.91
C VAL A 70 12.18 -7.55 -15.90
N HIS A 71 11.83 -8.81 -15.66
CA HIS A 71 10.75 -9.17 -14.73
C HIS A 71 11.10 -8.84 -13.28
N PHE A 72 12.33 -9.12 -12.86
CA PHE A 72 12.80 -8.80 -11.51
C PHE A 72 12.96 -7.28 -11.31
N GLY A 73 13.40 -6.55 -12.34
CA GLY A 73 13.44 -5.08 -12.34
C GLY A 73 12.06 -4.44 -12.16
N ILE A 74 11.02 -4.97 -12.84
CA ILE A 74 9.62 -4.56 -12.70
C ILE A 74 9.13 -4.80 -11.26
N CYS A 75 9.46 -5.95 -10.66
CA CYS A 75 9.11 -6.24 -9.26
C CYS A 75 9.76 -5.25 -8.28
N LEU A 76 11.04 -4.93 -8.44
CA LEU A 76 11.74 -3.97 -7.58
C LEU A 76 11.16 -2.55 -7.73
N PHE A 77 10.74 -2.18 -8.95
CA PHE A 77 10.06 -0.91 -9.17
C PHE A 77 8.72 -0.83 -8.41
N ALA A 78 7.95 -1.92 -8.40
CA ALA A 78 6.71 -1.99 -7.62
C ALA A 78 6.95 -1.79 -6.12
N VAL A 79 8.01 -2.41 -5.59
CA VAL A 79 8.40 -2.25 -4.18
C VAL A 79 8.85 -0.81 -3.90
N ALA A 80 9.64 -0.20 -4.79
CA ALA A 80 10.04 1.21 -4.65
C ALA A 80 8.82 2.15 -4.61
N LEU A 81 7.84 1.94 -5.50
CA LEU A 81 6.59 2.71 -5.51
C LEU A 81 5.78 2.53 -4.22
N ALA A 82 5.72 1.31 -3.69
CA ALA A 82 5.02 1.06 -2.42
C ALA A 82 5.67 1.77 -1.24
N LEU A 83 7.01 1.83 -1.20
CA LEU A 83 7.74 2.55 -0.17
C LEU A 83 7.48 4.06 -0.24
N VAL A 84 7.47 4.66 -1.44
CA VAL A 84 7.20 6.11 -1.62
C VAL A 84 5.76 6.44 -1.24
N LEU A 85 4.81 5.61 -1.66
CA LEU A 85 3.39 5.87 -1.43
C LEU A 85 2.98 5.64 0.03
N ASN A 86 3.84 5.02 0.85
CA ASN A 86 3.58 4.59 2.23
C ASN A 86 2.20 3.92 2.37
N HIS A 87 1.75 3.29 1.29
CA HIS A 87 0.41 2.75 1.07
C HIS A 87 0.54 1.27 0.75
N SER A 88 -0.54 0.51 0.93
CA SER A 88 -0.61 -0.92 0.64
C SER A 88 0.14 -1.30 -0.64
N LEU A 89 1.16 -2.17 -0.49
CA LEU A 89 1.97 -2.77 -1.57
C LEU A 89 1.11 -3.40 -2.68
N LEU A 90 -0.14 -3.73 -2.35
CA LEU A 90 -1.10 -4.37 -3.21
C LEU A 90 -1.38 -3.60 -4.51
N LEU A 91 -1.49 -2.26 -4.47
CA LEU A 91 -1.73 -1.46 -5.67
C LEU A 91 -0.55 -1.50 -6.67
N PRO A 92 0.68 -1.07 -6.29
CA PRO A 92 1.81 -1.07 -7.22
C PRO A 92 2.20 -2.47 -7.67
N LEU A 93 2.08 -3.49 -6.81
CA LEU A 93 2.37 -4.89 -7.17
C LEU A 93 1.37 -5.43 -8.20
N THR A 94 0.07 -5.12 -8.06
CA THR A 94 -0.96 -5.57 -9.00
C THR A 94 -0.74 -4.95 -10.39
N LEU A 95 -0.44 -3.65 -10.46
CA LEU A 95 -0.16 -2.97 -11.73
C LEU A 95 1.09 -3.51 -12.40
N CYS A 96 2.21 -3.67 -11.66
CA CYS A 96 3.43 -4.26 -12.21
C CYS A 96 3.23 -5.71 -12.66
N SER A 97 2.47 -6.51 -11.91
CA SER A 97 2.18 -7.90 -12.28
C SER A 97 1.33 -8.00 -13.55
N PHE A 98 0.40 -7.06 -13.76
CA PHE A 98 -0.37 -6.98 -15.01
C PHE A 98 0.52 -6.64 -16.21
N ILE A 99 1.37 -5.62 -16.05
CA ILE A 99 2.36 -5.23 -17.09
C ILE A 99 3.31 -6.40 -17.39
N SER A 100 3.80 -7.08 -16.36
CA SER A 100 4.68 -8.23 -16.47
C SER A 100 4.01 -9.40 -17.18
N SER A 101 2.75 -9.71 -16.87
CA SER A 101 1.99 -10.76 -17.56
C SER A 101 1.81 -10.46 -19.04
N PHE A 102 1.48 -9.21 -19.39
CA PHE A 102 1.34 -8.77 -20.77
C PHE A 102 2.68 -8.83 -21.52
N LEU A 103 3.76 -8.31 -20.94
CA LEU A 103 5.08 -8.32 -21.58
C LEU A 103 5.60 -9.76 -21.78
N SER A 104 5.40 -10.63 -20.78
CA SER A 104 5.76 -12.05 -20.84
C SER A 104 4.96 -12.83 -21.87
N TYR A 105 3.70 -12.45 -22.12
CA TYR A 105 2.89 -13.11 -23.16
C TYR A 105 3.36 -12.75 -24.58
N ASN A 106 3.88 -11.52 -24.76
CA ASN A 106 4.31 -11.02 -26.06
C ASN A 106 5.74 -11.40 -26.44
N THR A 107 6.53 -11.99 -25.53
CA THR A 107 7.89 -12.43 -25.86
C THR A 107 7.91 -13.90 -26.28
N THR A 108 8.48 -14.18 -27.45
CA THR A 108 8.60 -15.52 -28.01
C THR A 108 9.97 -16.16 -27.76
N ASP A 109 10.93 -15.39 -27.25
CA ASP A 109 12.34 -15.78 -27.17
C ASP A 109 12.67 -16.85 -26.12
N VAL A 110 11.83 -17.02 -25.09
CA VAL A 110 12.08 -17.96 -23.97
C VAL A 110 11.09 -19.13 -23.92
N GLY A 111 10.33 -19.35 -25.01
CA GLY A 111 9.44 -20.50 -25.16
C GLY A 111 8.43 -20.66 -24.02
N SER A 112 8.35 -21.86 -23.43
CA SER A 112 7.37 -22.19 -22.38
C SER A 112 7.57 -21.37 -21.08
N LEU A 113 8.77 -20.85 -20.83
CA LEU A 113 9.07 -20.08 -19.62
C LEU A 113 8.32 -18.74 -19.60
N ALA A 114 8.17 -18.09 -20.77
CA ALA A 114 7.34 -16.90 -20.95
C ALA A 114 5.87 -17.16 -20.64
N THR A 115 5.34 -18.31 -21.09
CA THR A 115 3.93 -18.65 -20.80
C THR A 115 3.71 -18.92 -19.32
N LEU A 116 4.64 -19.60 -18.65
CA LEU A 116 4.56 -19.88 -17.22
C LEU A 116 4.64 -18.59 -16.38
N ALA A 117 5.59 -17.71 -16.70
CA ALA A 117 5.73 -16.42 -16.03
C ALA A 117 4.52 -15.51 -16.29
N SER A 118 3.98 -15.53 -17.51
CA SER A 118 2.76 -14.78 -17.86
C SER A 118 1.55 -15.25 -17.06
N VAL A 119 1.35 -16.57 -16.94
CA VAL A 119 0.27 -17.16 -16.14
C VAL A 119 0.46 -16.87 -14.66
N ALA A 120 1.68 -17.03 -14.13
CA ALA A 120 1.96 -16.74 -12.73
C ALA A 120 1.70 -15.27 -12.38
N ALA A 121 2.25 -14.34 -13.17
CA ALA A 121 2.02 -12.91 -12.99
C ALA A 121 0.55 -12.53 -13.24
N GLY A 122 -0.12 -13.19 -14.18
CA GLY A 122 -1.53 -13.00 -14.47
C GLY A 122 -2.44 -13.44 -13.33
N VAL A 123 -2.17 -14.58 -12.70
CA VAL A 123 -2.90 -15.05 -11.51
C VAL A 123 -2.74 -14.05 -10.37
N ILE A 124 -1.52 -13.58 -10.11
CA ILE A 124 -1.25 -12.57 -9.07
C ILE A 124 -1.99 -11.26 -9.39
N ALA A 125 -1.98 -10.82 -10.65
CA ALA A 125 -2.67 -9.60 -11.08
C ALA A 125 -4.20 -9.72 -10.95
N ILE A 126 -4.79 -10.85 -11.35
CA ILE A 126 -6.24 -11.08 -11.26
C ILE A 126 -6.66 -11.18 -9.78
N TRP A 127 -5.90 -11.89 -8.95
CA TRP A 127 -6.15 -11.96 -7.50
C TRP A 127 -5.97 -10.61 -6.81
N GLY A 128 -4.92 -9.86 -7.16
CA GLY A 128 -4.68 -8.51 -6.65
C GLY A 128 -5.78 -7.54 -7.04
N LEU A 129 -6.22 -7.58 -8.30
CA LEU A 129 -7.33 -6.78 -8.78
C LEU A 129 -8.64 -7.13 -8.06
N TRP A 130 -8.90 -8.42 -7.84
CA TRP A 130 -10.04 -8.86 -7.03
C TRP A 130 -10.02 -8.23 -5.64
N ILE A 131 -8.88 -8.24 -4.95
CA ILE A 131 -8.73 -7.63 -3.62
C ILE A 131 -8.84 -6.10 -3.69
N LEU A 132 -8.36 -5.43 -4.75
CA LEU A 132 -8.55 -3.99 -4.91
C LEU A 132 -10.03 -3.61 -5.07
N VAL A 133 -10.77 -4.37 -5.86
CA VAL A 133 -12.19 -4.12 -6.15
C VAL A 133 -13.07 -4.42 -4.93
N PHE A 134 -12.80 -5.51 -4.22
CA PHE A 134 -13.69 -6.00 -3.15
C PHE A 134 -13.15 -5.81 -1.73
N GLY A 135 -11.85 -5.63 -1.55
CA GLY A 135 -11.21 -5.52 -0.23
C GLY A 135 -11.50 -4.21 0.49
N ASN A 136 -11.84 -3.14 -0.22
CA ASN A 136 -12.26 -1.87 0.38
C ASN A 136 -13.80 -1.74 0.51
N SER A 137 -14.54 -2.84 0.34
CA SER A 137 -16.01 -2.86 0.48
C SER A 137 -16.44 -2.89 1.95
N SER A 138 -15.87 -2.02 2.78
CA SER A 138 -16.40 -1.67 4.09
C SER A 138 -17.15 -0.35 3.97
N SER A 139 -18.27 -0.36 3.24
CA SER A 139 -19.28 0.69 3.42
C SER A 139 -19.93 0.45 4.78
N ILE A 140 -19.28 0.91 5.85
CA ILE A 140 -19.95 1.01 7.16
C ILE A 140 -21.08 2.02 6.93
N SER A 141 -22.30 1.50 6.76
CA SER A 141 -23.48 2.35 6.68
C SER A 141 -23.57 3.12 7.99
N LYS A 142 -23.28 4.43 7.94
CA LYS A 142 -23.51 5.37 9.05
C LYS A 142 -25.01 5.63 9.28
N THR A 143 -25.88 4.72 8.85
CA THR A 143 -27.34 4.76 9.00
C THR A 143 -27.87 3.54 9.76
N THR A 144 -27.06 2.94 10.65
CA THR A 144 -27.54 1.91 11.60
C THR A 144 -27.40 2.36 13.05
N GLY A 145 -27.64 3.65 13.29
CA GLY A 145 -27.40 4.31 14.58
C GLY A 145 -28.61 4.59 15.46
N ALA A 146 -29.87 4.29 15.08
CA ALA A 146 -30.99 4.67 15.97
C ALA A 146 -32.30 3.90 15.84
N ASP A 147 -32.59 3.24 14.72
CA ASP A 147 -33.94 2.71 14.51
C ASP A 147 -33.94 1.34 13.84
N LYS A 148 -34.05 0.29 14.66
CA LYS A 148 -34.99 -0.79 14.34
C LYS A 148 -35.29 -1.60 15.59
N HIS A 149 -36.18 -1.08 16.42
CA HIS A 149 -37.30 -1.82 17.00
C HIS A 149 -37.12 -3.27 17.51
N THR A 150 -35.95 -3.69 18.05
CA THR A 150 -35.79 -5.04 18.63
C THR A 150 -35.68 -5.07 20.16
N SER A 151 -35.67 -3.94 20.87
CA SER A 151 -35.53 -3.92 22.33
C SER A 151 -36.75 -3.44 23.12
N SER A 152 -37.83 -2.99 22.48
CA SER A 152 -39.00 -2.46 23.21
C SER A 152 -40.08 -3.49 23.54
N PHE A 153 -40.06 -4.69 22.95
CA PHE A 153 -41.27 -5.53 23.01
C PHE A 153 -41.35 -6.50 24.20
N ILE A 154 -40.27 -6.73 24.96
CA ILE A 154 -40.32 -7.60 26.15
C ILE A 154 -39.58 -7.09 27.39
N PHE A 155 -38.68 -6.10 27.30
CA PHE A 155 -38.07 -5.51 28.49
C PHE A 155 -38.32 -4.00 28.55
N GLY A 156 -39.24 -3.60 29.43
CA GLY A 156 -39.42 -2.22 29.84
C GLY A 156 -38.16 -1.72 30.56
N ASN A 157 -37.24 -1.12 29.80
CA ASN A 157 -35.98 -0.62 30.36
C ASN A 157 -36.15 0.80 30.95
N THR A 158 -36.25 0.87 32.28
CA THR A 158 -36.25 2.10 33.10
C THR A 158 -34.95 2.92 32.94
N SER A 159 -33.88 2.33 32.42
CA SER A 159 -32.54 2.93 32.27
C SER A 159 -32.26 3.48 30.86
N SER A 160 -33.26 3.52 29.97
CA SER A 160 -33.07 4.00 28.60
C SER A 160 -32.66 5.48 28.59
N ALA A 161 -31.55 5.81 27.93
CA ALA A 161 -31.01 7.18 27.87
C ALA A 161 -32.03 8.23 27.36
N SER A 162 -32.96 7.82 26.50
CA SER A 162 -34.08 8.65 26.03
C SER A 162 -35.11 8.94 27.13
N ALA A 163 -35.43 7.95 27.98
CA ALA A 163 -36.33 8.09 29.12
C ALA A 163 -35.70 8.96 30.23
N GLN A 164 -34.40 8.80 30.49
CA GLN A 164 -33.64 9.67 31.39
C GLN A 164 -33.60 11.11 30.87
N LYS A 165 -33.32 11.31 29.58
CA LYS A 165 -33.32 12.65 28.95
C LYS A 165 -34.69 13.34 29.02
N LYS A 166 -35.79 12.58 28.87
CA LYS A 166 -37.16 13.12 29.02
C LYS A 166 -37.46 13.52 30.47
N ARG A 167 -37.07 12.70 31.45
CA ARG A 167 -37.23 13.01 32.89
C ARG A 167 -36.40 14.22 33.31
N TRP A 168 -35.17 14.34 32.81
CA TRP A 168 -34.30 15.48 33.13
C TRP A 168 -34.92 16.81 32.65
N LYS A 169 -35.46 16.87 31.43
CA LYS A 169 -36.18 18.06 30.94
C LYS A 169 -37.45 18.38 31.73
N SER A 170 -38.19 17.36 32.16
CA SER A 170 -39.39 17.56 32.98
C SER A 170 -39.11 18.10 34.38
N ASN A 171 -37.92 17.83 34.94
CA ASN A 171 -37.52 18.34 36.26
C ASN A 171 -36.85 19.73 36.21
N HIS A 172 -36.45 20.20 35.03
CA HIS A 172 -35.73 21.48 34.85
C HIS A 172 -36.52 22.49 33.99
N SER A 173 -37.83 22.26 33.82
CA SER A 173 -38.80 23.19 33.26
C SER A 173 -39.87 23.48 34.30
#